data_AF-A0A416DU33-F1
#
_entry.id   AF-A0A416DU33-F1
#
_cell.length_a   1.000
_cell.length_b   1.000
_cell.length_c   1.000
_cell.angle_alpha   90.00
_cell.angle_beta   90.00
_cell.angle_gamma   90.00
#
_symmetry.space_group_name_H-M   'P 1'
#
loop_
_entity.id
_entity.type
_entity.pdbx_description
1 polymer ?
#
loop_
_entity_poly.entity_id
_entity_poly.type
_entity_poly.pdbx_seq_one_letter_code
_entity_poly.pdbx_strand_id
1 'polypeptide(L)' 'MEQIQENEQWKLNGNCEKCRRNNYCSKPCARHNRRIGAEFKDLVADIMNKMTGGVMREAIDKTVNGIW' A
#
# COMPACT_ATOMS: atom_id res chain seq x y z
N MET A 1 10.56 -21.47 -19.26
CA MET A 1 9.88 -20.42 -18.47
C MET A 1 8.38 -20.60 -18.68
N GLU A 2 7.61 -20.81 -17.63
CA GLU A 2 6.13 -20.86 -17.74
C GLU A 2 5.62 -19.50 -18.25
N GLN A 3 4.89 -19.51 -19.37
CA GLN A 3 4.15 -18.34 -19.82
C GLN A 3 2.93 -18.16 -18.92
N ILE A 4 2.98 -17.15 -18.05
CA ILE A 4 1.84 -16.74 -17.25
C ILE A 4 0.81 -16.09 -18.19
N GLN A 5 -0.46 -16.53 -18.09
CA GLN A 5 -1.54 -15.94 -18.85
C GLN A 5 -1.66 -14.44 -18.54
N GLU A 6 -1.91 -13.61 -19.56
CA GLU A 6 -1.90 -12.15 -19.42
C GLU A 6 -2.85 -11.63 -18.32
N ASN A 7 -4.01 -12.27 -18.19
CA ASN A 7 -5.04 -12.03 -17.19
C ASN A 7 -4.68 -12.50 -15.76
N GLU A 8 -3.51 -13.13 -15.59
CA GLU A 8 -2.94 -13.56 -14.31
C GLU A 8 -1.70 -12.73 -13.93
N GLN A 9 -1.20 -11.87 -14.83
CA GLN A 9 -0.04 -11.00 -14.57
C GLN A 9 -0.26 -10.05 -13.38
N TRP A 10 -1.50 -9.68 -13.08
CA TRP A 10 -1.86 -8.88 -11.91
C TRP A 10 -1.43 -9.52 -10.58
N LYS A 11 -1.26 -10.85 -10.53
CA LYS A 11 -0.73 -11.55 -9.36
C LYS A 11 0.74 -11.23 -9.11
N LEU A 12 1.52 -10.92 -10.15
CA LEU A 12 2.92 -10.57 -10.04
C LEU A 12 3.11 -9.07 -9.77
N ASN A 13 2.73 -8.25 -10.75
CA ASN A 13 3.00 -6.80 -10.75
C ASN A 13 2.03 -5.99 -9.88
N GLY A 14 0.87 -6.55 -9.57
CA GLY A 14 -0.16 -5.91 -8.78
C GLY A 14 -1.03 -4.90 -9.49
N ASN A 15 -0.94 -4.86 -10.83
CA ASN A 15 -1.87 -4.09 -11.63
C ASN A 15 -3.23 -4.80 -11.68
N CYS A 16 -4.14 -4.43 -10.77
CA CYS A 16 -5.49 -4.99 -10.71
C CYS A 16 -6.36 -4.66 -11.94
N GLU A 17 -5.99 -3.71 -12.81
CA GLU A 17 -6.70 -3.46 -14.07
C GLU A 17 -6.64 -4.67 -15.00
N LYS A 18 -5.57 -5.47 -14.90
CA LYS A 18 -5.40 -6.74 -15.62
C LYS A 18 -6.13 -7.91 -14.95
N CYS A 19 -6.86 -7.69 -13.86
CA CYS A 19 -7.59 -8.77 -13.20
C CYS A 19 -8.72 -9.26 -14.10
N ARG A 20 -8.78 -10.56 -14.36
CA ARG A 20 -9.87 -11.19 -15.13
C ARG A 20 -11.27 -10.84 -14.61
N ARG A 21 -11.39 -10.53 -13.32
CA ARG A 21 -12.65 -10.19 -12.65
C ARG A 21 -13.02 -8.72 -12.73
N ASN A 22 -12.13 -7.85 -13.20
CA ASN A 22 -12.33 -6.40 -13.16
C ASN A 22 -13.65 -5.96 -13.83
N ASN A 23 -14.02 -6.60 -14.95
CA ASN A 23 -15.21 -6.24 -15.72
C ASN A 23 -16.55 -6.67 -15.09
N TYR A 24 -16.55 -7.57 -14.10
CA TYR A 24 -17.78 -8.10 -13.48
C TYR A 24 -17.77 -8.11 -11.95
N CYS A 25 -16.65 -7.74 -11.34
CA CYS A 25 -16.52 -7.62 -9.90
C CYS A 25 -16.76 -6.16 -9.51
N SER A 26 -17.89 -5.87 -8.88
CA SER A 26 -18.18 -4.56 -8.29
C SER A 26 -17.33 -4.24 -7.06
N LYS A 27 -16.61 -5.24 -6.52
CA LYS A 27 -15.74 -5.07 -5.35
C LYS A 27 -14.33 -4.67 -5.78
N PRO A 28 -13.72 -3.69 -5.10
CA PRO A 28 -12.32 -3.34 -5.33
C PRO A 28 -11.38 -4.54 -5.09
N CYS A 29 -10.34 -4.62 -5.90
CA CYS A 29 -9.30 -5.65 -5.79
C CYS A 29 -8.60 -5.59 -4.42
N ALA A 30 -8.45 -6.73 -3.73
CA ALA A 30 -7.82 -6.77 -2.41
C ALA A 30 -6.41 -6.17 -2.40
N ARG A 31 -5.63 -6.37 -3.49
CA ARG A 31 -4.29 -5.79 -3.62
C ARG A 31 -4.32 -4.28 -3.81
N HIS A 32 -5.29 -3.77 -4.58
CA HIS A 32 -5.53 -2.34 -4.71
C HIS A 32 -5.92 -1.71 -3.36
N ASN A 33 -6.82 -2.34 -2.60
CA ASN A 33 -7.20 -1.88 -1.26
C ASN A 33 -6.01 -1.85 -0.30
N ARG A 34 -5.14 -2.87 -0.34
CA ARG A 34 -3.90 -2.88 0.45
C ARG A 34 -2.96 -1.74 0.07
N ARG A 35 -2.81 -1.47 -1.23
CA ARG A 35 -1.97 -0.37 -1.74
C ARG A 35 -2.51 0.99 -1.28
N ILE A 36 -3.79 1.28 -1.53
CA ILE A 36 -4.41 2.54 -1.07
C ILE A 36 -4.31 2.67 0.44
N GLY A 37 -4.53 1.57 1.18
CA GLY A 37 -4.38 1.57 2.63
C GLY A 37 -2.96 1.90 3.10
N ALA A 38 -1.93 1.44 2.40
CA ALA A 38 -0.55 1.79 2.68
C ALA A 38 -0.25 3.27 2.35
N GLU A 39 -0.63 3.72 1.14
CA GLU A 39 -0.46 5.12 0.71
C GLU A 39 -1.16 6.10 1.65
N PHE A 40 -2.37 5.75 2.13
CA PHE A 40 -3.11 6.58 3.08
C PHE A 40 -2.44 6.63 4.45
N LYS A 41 -1.92 5.50 4.95
CA LYS A 41 -1.19 5.48 6.22
C LYS A 41 0.09 6.32 6.15
N ASP A 42 0.84 6.22 5.05
CA ASP A 42 2.05 7.00 4.83
C ASP A 42 1.73 8.50 4.79
N LEU A 43 0.66 8.88 4.09
CA LEU A 43 0.20 10.27 4.04
C LEU A 43 -0.19 10.79 5.43
N VAL A 44 -0.98 10.02 6.19
CA VAL A 44 -1.38 10.39 7.55
C VAL A 44 -0.16 10.56 8.45
N ALA A 45 0.81 9.64 8.37
CA ALA A 45 2.05 9.73 9.14
C ALA A 45 2.85 10.99 8.78
N ASP A 46 2.98 11.33 7.50
CA ASP A 46 3.67 12.54 7.05
C ASP A 46 2.98 13.82 7.55
N ILE A 47 1.65 13.90 7.43
CA ILE A 47 0.87 15.04 7.93
C ILE A 47 1.02 15.18 9.45
N MET A 48 0.89 14.09 10.20
CA MET A 48 1.07 14.11 11.67
C MET A 48 2.48 14.55 12.05
N ASN A 49 3.50 14.08 11.33
CA ASN A 49 4.87 14.49 11.59
C ASN A 49 5.09 15.99 11.32
N LYS A 50 4.50 16.53 10.25
CA LYS A 50 4.54 17.97 9.94
C LYS A 50 3.83 18.80 11.01
N MET A 51 2.62 18.39 11.42
CA MET A 51 1.86 19.09 12.47
C MET A 51 2.57 19.10 13.82
N THR A 52 3.32 18.04 14.12
CA THR A 52 4.07 17.91 15.39
C THR A 52 5.50 18.43 15.30
N GLY A 53 5.90 19.03 14.16
CA GLY A 53 7.25 19.57 13.99
C GLY A 53 8.37 18.52 14.04
N GLY A 54 8.08 17.26 13.68
CA GLY A 54 9.05 16.16 13.71
C GLY A 54 8.97 15.24 14.93
N VAL A 55 8.23 15.63 15.97
CA VAL A 55 8.17 14.89 17.25
C VAL A 55 7.57 13.49 17.08
N MET A 56 6.59 13.31 16.20
CA MET A 56 6.01 11.99 15.93
C MET A 56 7.04 11.00 15.37
N ARG A 57 7.90 11.44 14.44
CA ARG A 57 8.93 10.57 13.87
C ARG A 57 9.99 10.22 14.90
N GLU A 58 10.42 11.20 15.70
CA GLU A 58 11.36 10.96 16.80
C GLU A 58 10.80 10.00 17.85
N ALA A 59 9.51 10.13 18.20
CA ALA A 59 8.84 9.20 19.11
C ALA A 59 8.77 7.78 18.54
N ILE A 60 8.45 7.62 17.24
CA ILE A 60 8.43 6.32 16.56
C ILE A 60 9.83 5.69 16.55
N ASP A 61 10.86 6.47 16.22
CA ASP A 61 12.23 5.96 16.15
C ASP A 61 12.71 5.45 17.52
N LYS A 62 12.40 6.18 18.60
CA LYS A 62 12.76 5.78 19.97
C LYS A 62 11.94 4.62 20.53
N THR A 63 10.62 4.61 20.29
CA THR A 63 9.71 3.63 20.94
C THR A 63 9.46 2.37 20.13
N VAL A 64 9.45 2.46 18.81
CA VAL A 64 9.14 1.33 17.91
C VAL A 64 10.41 0.75 17.33
N ASN A 65 11.32 1.60 16.83
CA ASN A 65 12.54 1.15 16.16
C ASN A 65 13.73 0.99 17.13
N GLY A 66 13.63 1.50 18.36
CA GLY A 66 14.68 1.43 19.38
C GLY A 66 15.95 2.22 19.03
N ILE A 67 15.82 3.23 18.16
CA ILE A 67 16.91 4.12 17.74
C ILE A 67 16.92 5.31 18.69
N TRP A 68 18.00 5.46 19.46
CA TRP A 68 18.17 6.50 20.49
C TRP A 68 19.00 7.68 20.00
#